data_AF-A0A6C0CYA8-F1
#
_entry.id   AF-A0A6C0CYA8-F1
#
_cell.length_a   1.000
_cell.length_b   1.000
_cell.length_c   1.000
_cell.angle_alpha   90.00
_cell.angle_beta   90.00
_cell.angle_gamma   90.00
#
_symmetry.space_group_name_H-M   'P 1'
#
loop_
_entity.id
_entity.type
_entity.pdbx_description
1 polymer ?
#
loop_
_entity_poly.entity_id
_entity_poly.type
_entity_poly.pdbx_seq_one_letter_code
_entity_poly.pdbx_strand_id
1 'polypeptide(L)' 'MVFGSEKEEFAKNEIRKKIIALQREINKYENDIIEINESIKRKCIKQFGKHDFEREIDSGPYPESWWVCKNCGFEK' A
#
# COMPACT_ATOMS: atom_id res chain seq x y z
N MET A 1 2.36 38.60 19.78
CA MET A 1 1.63 37.49 19.12
C MET A 1 0.75 38.11 18.05
N VAL A 2 0.96 37.74 16.78
CA VAL A 2 0.05 38.15 15.70
C VAL A 2 -1.07 37.12 15.68
N PHE A 3 -2.25 37.53 16.11
CA PHE A 3 -3.44 36.68 16.07
C PHE A 3 -4.05 36.81 14.69
N GLY A 4 -4.26 35.68 14.01
CA GLY A 4 -5.02 35.65 12.76
C GLY A 4 -6.45 36.09 13.03
N SER A 5 -7.10 36.67 12.02
CA SER A 5 -8.52 36.99 12.08
C SER A 5 -9.38 35.72 12.20
N GLU A 6 -10.56 35.81 12.82
CA GLU A 6 -11.49 34.67 12.97
C GLU A 6 -11.78 33.95 11.63
N LYS A 7 -11.77 34.70 10.53
CA LYS A 7 -11.96 34.16 9.17
C LYS A 7 -10.81 33.26 8.73
N GLU A 8 -9.58 33.61 9.07
CA GLU A 8 -8.38 32.82 8.75
C GLU A 8 -8.33 31.53 9.60
N GLU A 9 -8.74 31.59 10.87
CA GLU A 9 -8.83 30.40 11.72
C GLU A 9 -9.94 29.44 11.25
N PHE A 10 -11.08 29.96 10.81
CA PHE A 10 -12.15 29.14 10.24
C PHE A 10 -11.69 28.44 8.95
N ALA A 11 -11.11 29.18 8.01
CA ALA A 11 -10.57 28.62 6.77
C ALA A 11 -9.49 27.54 7.03
N LYS A 12 -8.61 27.77 8.01
CA LYS A 12 -7.60 26.79 8.44
C LYS A 12 -8.23 25.51 8.99
N ASN A 13 -9.32 25.63 9.76
CA ASN A 13 -10.04 24.47 10.29
C ASN A 13 -10.79 23.70 9.20
N GLU A 14 -11.36 24.37 8.19
CA GLU A 14 -11.96 23.68 7.04
C GLU A 14 -10.92 22.91 6.24
N ILE A 15 -9.75 23.50 5.98
CA ILE A 15 -8.65 22.81 5.29
C ILE A 15 -8.17 21.61 6.11
N ARG A 16 -8.02 21.75 7.43
CA ARG A 16 -7.67 20.63 8.32
C ARG A 16 -8.69 19.50 8.26
N LYS A 17 -10.00 19.80 8.22
CA LYS A 17 -11.04 18.77 8.07
C LYS A 17 -10.91 18.03 6.74
N LYS A 18 -10.61 18.73 5.64
CA LYS A 18 -10.36 18.12 4.32
C LYS A 18 -9.12 17.22 4.34
N ILE A 19 -8.03 17.66 4.96
CA ILE A 19 -6.82 16.83 5.12
C ILE A 19 -7.14 15.53 5.86
N ILE A 20 -7.87 15.61 6.97
CA ILE A 20 -8.26 14.42 7.76
C ILE A 20 -9.16 13.49 6.93
N ALA A 21 -10.10 14.04 6.15
CA ALA A 21 -10.97 13.23 5.29
C ALA A 21 -10.16 12.48 4.23
N LEU A 22 -9.25 13.17 3.53
CA LEU A 22 -8.38 12.57 2.52
C LEU A 22 -7.45 11.51 3.13
N GLN A 23 -6.89 11.76 4.31
CA GLN A 23 -6.07 10.75 5.01
C GLN A 23 -6.87 9.49 5.36
N ARG A 24 -8.15 9.63 5.74
CA ARG A 24 -9.02 8.46 5.96
C ARG A 24 -9.26 7.67 4.67
N GLU A 25 -9.43 8.36 3.54
CA GLU A 25 -9.57 7.72 2.24
C GLU A 25 -8.29 6.98 1.83
N ILE A 26 -7.12 7.60 1.99
CA ILE A 26 -5.82 6.95 1.75
C ILE A 26 -5.70 5.68 2.59
N ASN A 27 -5.93 5.76 3.90
CA ASN A 27 -5.86 4.60 4.79
C ASN A 27 -6.86 3.51 4.38
N LYS A 28 -8.03 3.88 3.85
CA LYS A 28 -9.00 2.91 3.35
C LYS A 28 -8.46 2.17 2.12
N TYR A 29 -7.94 2.91 1.13
CA TYR A 29 -7.34 2.30 -0.05
C TYR A 29 -6.12 1.43 0.27
N GLU A 30 -5.29 1.83 1.24
CA GLU A 30 -4.18 1.00 1.72
C GLU A 30 -4.68 -0.33 2.32
N ASN A 31 -5.74 -0.30 3.13
CA ASN A 31 -6.34 -1.53 3.65
C ASN A 31 -6.94 -2.40 2.54
N ASP A 32 -7.63 -1.80 1.56
CA ASP A 32 -8.18 -2.54 0.42
C ASP A 32 -7.06 -3.26 -0.37
N ILE A 33 -5.90 -2.61 -0.54
CA ILE A 33 -4.70 -3.23 -1.15
C ILE A 33 -4.20 -4.41 -0.32
N ILE A 34 -4.13 -4.27 1.01
CA ILE A 34 -3.72 -5.36 1.90
C ILE A 34 -4.68 -6.55 1.77
N GLU A 35 -6.00 -6.31 1.76
CA GLU A 35 -6.99 -7.38 1.59
C GLU A 35 -6.89 -8.08 0.23
N ILE A 36 -6.67 -7.33 -0.84
CA ILE A 36 -6.44 -7.90 -2.18
C ILE A 36 -5.19 -8.77 -2.17
N ASN A 37 -4.09 -8.30 -1.58
CA ASN A 37 -2.84 -9.05 -1.48
C ASN A 37 -3.02 -10.35 -0.67
N GLU A 38 -3.74 -10.29 0.45
CA GLU A 38 -4.08 -11.50 1.21
C GLU A 38 -4.96 -12.46 0.40
N SER A 39 -5.94 -11.94 -0.35
CA SER A 39 -6.80 -12.74 -1.21
C SER A 39 -6.01 -13.47 -2.29
N ILE A 40 -5.04 -12.79 -2.93
CA ILE A 40 -4.12 -13.39 -3.91
C ILE A 40 -3.33 -14.52 -3.26
N LYS A 41 -2.75 -14.29 -2.07
CA LYS A 41 -2.01 -15.31 -1.31
C LYS A 41 -2.90 -16.51 -0.98
N ARG A 42 -4.11 -16.28 -0.45
CA ARG A 42 -5.06 -17.35 -0.10
C ARG A 42 -5.49 -18.16 -1.33
N LYS A 43 -5.71 -17.52 -2.48
CA LYS A 43 -6.01 -18.20 -3.75
C LYS A 43 -4.83 -19.06 -4.22
N CYS A 44 -3.61 -18.53 -4.13
CA CYS A 44 -2.39 -19.27 -4.45
C CYS A 44 -2.25 -20.52 -3.57
N ILE A 45 -2.44 -20.38 -2.25
CA ILE A 45 -2.41 -21.51 -1.31
C ILE A 45 -3.53 -22.53 -1.63
N LYS A 46 -4.74 -22.08 -1.94
CA LYS A 46 -5.85 -22.99 -2.30
C LYS A 46 -5.58 -23.79 -3.58
N GLN A 47 -4.98 -23.18 -4.60
CA GLN A 47 -4.73 -23.86 -5.88
C GLN A 47 -3.48 -24.74 -5.86
N PHE A 48 -2.40 -24.29 -5.22
CA PHE A 48 -1.10 -24.94 -5.29
C PHE A 48 -0.64 -25.56 -3.96
N GLY A 49 -1.44 -25.46 -2.90
CA GLY A 49 -1.15 -26.01 -1.57
C GLY A 49 -0.14 -25.19 -0.76
N LYS A 50 0.75 -24.44 -1.42
CA LYS A 50 1.77 -23.58 -0.81
C LYS A 50 1.91 -22.25 -1.55
N HIS A 51 2.37 -21.25 -0.84
CA HIS A 51 2.77 -19.96 -1.39
C HIS A 51 4.23 -19.73 -1.00
N ASP A 52 5.12 -20.37 -1.75
CA ASP A 52 6.56 -20.25 -1.58
C ASP A 52 7.05 -19.08 -2.44
N PHE A 53 7.84 -18.19 -1.83
CA PHE A 53 8.56 -17.14 -2.54
C PHE A 53 9.89 -17.74 -3.01
N GLU A 54 10.10 -17.77 -4.32
CA GLU A 54 11.38 -18.12 -4.91
C GLU A 54 12.14 -16.83 -5.21
N ARG A 55 13.45 -16.87 -4.99
CA ARG A 55 14.34 -15.74 -5.30
C ARG A 55 14.71 -15.81 -6.78
N GLU A 56 14.23 -14.86 -7.57
CA GLU A 56 14.73 -14.65 -8.92
C GLU A 56 15.94 -13.73 -8.86
N ILE A 57 16.92 -13.99 -9.72
CA ILE A 57 18.16 -13.24 -9.82
C ILE A 57 18.34 -12.91 -11.29
N ASP A 58 18.50 -11.63 -11.61
CA ASP A 58 18.78 -11.22 -12.97
C ASP A 58 20.17 -11.70 -13.40
N SER A 59 20.30 -12.11 -14.65
CA SER A 59 21.56 -12.60 -15.25
C SER A 59 22.50 -11.49 -15.71
N GLY A 60 22.14 -10.23 -15.44
CA GLY A 60 22.91 -9.05 -15.83
C GLY A 60 24.26 -8.92 -15.11
N PRO A 61 25.14 -8.03 -15.61
CA PRO A 61 26.45 -7.75 -14.99
C PRO A 61 26.35 -7.19 -13.56
N TYR A 62 25.17 -6.69 -13.17
CA TYR A 62 24.80 -6.34 -11.81
C TYR A 62 23.51 -7.08 -11.45
N PRO A 63 23.60 -8.29 -10.88
CA PRO A 63 22.43 -9.12 -10.61
C PRO A 63 21.62 -8.53 -9.47
N GLU A 64 20.42 -8.04 -9.78
CA GLU A 64 19.40 -7.73 -8.79
C GLU A 64 18.61 -8.99 -8.47
N SER A 65 18.13 -9.11 -7.23
CA SER A 65 17.34 -10.26 -6.82
C SER A 65 16.05 -9.82 -6.15
N TRP A 66 14.93 -10.37 -6.60
CA TRP A 66 13.61 -10.11 -6.03
C TRP A 66 12.91 -11.44 -5.69
N TRP A 67 12.01 -11.39 -4.71
CA TRP A 67 11.31 -12.57 -4.22
C TRP A 67 9.94 -12.63 -4.88
N VAL A 68 9.72 -13.64 -5.73
CA VAL A 68 8.45 -13.82 -6.45
C VAL A 68 7.87 -15.17 -6.12
N CYS A 69 6.57 -15.22 -5.89
CA CYS A 69 5.89 -16.50 -5.95
C CYS A 69 5.64 -16.89 -7.42
N LYS A 70 6.32 -17.92 -7.95
CA LYS A 70 6.14 -18.38 -9.35
C LYS A 70 4.69 -18.72 -9.72
N ASN A 71 3.87 -19.10 -8.74
CA ASN A 71 2.48 -19.51 -8.97
C ASN A 71 1.49 -18.34 -9.05
N CYS A 72 1.81 -17.17 -8.49
CA CYS A 72 0.91 -16.02 -8.54
C CYS A 72 1.57 -14.71 -8.98
N GLY A 73 2.87 -14.72 -9.28
CA GLY A 73 3.63 -13.55 -9.73
C GLY A 73 3.72 -12.43 -8.69
N PHE A 74 3.40 -12.71 -7.42
CA PHE A 74 3.41 -11.71 -6.37
C PHE A 74 4.84 -11.51 -5.86
N GLU A 75 5.31 -10.26 -5.94
CA GLU A 75 6.65 -9.84 -5.54
C GLU A 75 6.62 -9.28 -4.11
N LYS A 76 7.69 -9.49 -3.33
CA LYS A 76 7.82 -9.01 -1.95
C LYS A 76 9.05 -8.14 -1.76
#